data_AF-A0A173SRC2-F1
#
_entry.id   AF-A0A173SRC2-F1
#
_cell.length_a   1.000
_cell.length_b   1.000
_cell.length_c   1.000
_cell.angle_alpha   90.00
_cell.angle_beta   90.00
_cell.angle_gamma   90.00
#
_symmetry.space_group_name_H-M   'P 1'
#
loop_
_entity.id
_entity.type
_entity.pdbx_description
1 polymer ?
#
loop_
_entity_poly.entity_id
_entity_poly.type
_entity_poly.pdbx_seq_one_letter_code
_entity_poly.pdbx_strand_id
1 'polypeptide(L)'
;MITDQGRWDDRDYYDEHFYDIMYDKITEGMKLTVDEMDNLVSAGLFDKEIVPHEEYLEVNDNNQKMRTIVKLHDKYFEIRWTQYTHKDSEFPNDPVEVRKKPKIIDDWIPVEK
;
A
#
# COMPACT_ATOMS: atom_id res chain seq x y z
N MET A 1 30.48 -6.16 6.52
CA MET A 1 29.17 -6.18 5.84
C MET A 1 28.39 -7.33 6.44
N ILE A 2 27.47 -7.03 7.35
CA ILE A 2 26.43 -7.98 7.73
C ILE A 2 25.40 -7.87 6.62
N THR A 3 25.12 -8.96 5.93
CA THR A 3 24.00 -9.06 5.01
C THR A 3 22.75 -9.25 5.88
N ASP A 4 21.78 -8.33 5.82
CA ASP A 4 20.50 -8.28 6.56
C ASP A 4 19.55 -9.47 6.30
N GLN A 5 20.07 -10.60 5.87
CA GLN A 5 19.29 -11.73 5.36
C GLN A 5 18.63 -12.59 6.45
N GLY A 6 18.76 -12.23 7.74
CA GLY A 6 18.18 -12.98 8.86
C GLY A 6 17.65 -12.11 10.00
N ARG A 7 17.41 -10.81 9.78
CA ARG A 7 16.90 -9.90 10.82
C ARG A 7 15.41 -10.14 11.14
N TRP A 8 14.69 -10.83 10.26
CA TRP A 8 13.23 -10.97 10.31
C TRP A 8 12.75 -12.42 10.30
N ASP A 9 13.63 -13.37 10.63
CA ASP A 9 13.32 -14.82 10.58
C ASP A 9 12.49 -15.30 11.79
N ASP A 10 12.28 -14.45 12.80
CA ASP A 10 11.40 -14.73 13.92
C ASP A 10 9.94 -14.44 13.52
N ARG A 11 9.11 -15.48 13.46
CA ARG A 11 7.73 -15.41 12.99
C ARG A 11 6.85 -14.55 13.90
N ASP A 12 7.00 -14.67 15.21
CA ASP A 12 6.16 -13.92 16.15
C ASP A 12 6.52 -12.42 16.07
N TYR A 13 7.81 -12.11 15.91
CA TYR A 13 8.27 -10.75 15.64
C TYR A 13 7.78 -10.22 14.29
N TYR A 14 7.79 -11.06 13.25
CA TYR A 14 7.37 -10.66 11.90
C TYR A 14 5.90 -10.25 11.87
N ASP A 15 5.02 -10.99 12.54
CA ASP A 15 3.59 -10.69 12.58
C ASP A 15 3.29 -9.44 13.41
N GLU A 16 3.96 -9.24 14.55
CA GLU A 16 3.79 -8.05 15.40
C GLU A 16 4.40 -6.77 14.79
N HIS A 17 5.50 -6.89 14.05
CA HIS A 17 6.24 -5.77 13.47
C HIS A 17 6.10 -5.68 11.95
N PHE A 18 5.09 -6.33 11.37
CA PHE A 18 4.90 -6.40 9.92
C PHE A 18 5.03 -5.02 9.25
N TYR A 19 4.36 -4.00 9.79
CA TYR A 19 4.36 -2.65 9.22
C TYR A 19 5.71 -1.93 9.30
N ASP A 20 6.41 -2.08 10.43
CA ASP A 20 7.75 -1.53 10.62
C ASP A 20 8.73 -2.20 9.63
N ILE A 21 8.63 -3.53 9.49
CA ILE A 21 9.44 -4.32 8.55
C ILE A 21 9.15 -3.89 7.10
N MET A 22 7.89 -3.68 6.73
CA MET A 22 7.53 -3.21 5.38
C MET A 22 8.10 -1.81 5.12
N TYR A 23 8.01 -0.91 6.09
CA TYR A 23 8.59 0.43 5.98
C TYR A 23 10.10 0.38 5.79
N ASP A 24 10.82 -0.38 6.62
CA ASP A 24 12.27 -0.55 6.53
C ASP A 24 12.66 -1.13 5.17
N LYS A 25 11.98 -2.20 4.71
CA LYS A 25 12.20 -2.77 3.38
C LYS A 25 12.05 -1.74 2.26
N ILE A 26 10.93 -1.01 2.24
CA ILE A 26 10.66 -0.03 1.18
C ILE A 26 11.69 1.11 1.21
N THR A 27 12.04 1.61 2.40
CA THR A 27 12.99 2.72 2.55
C THR A 27 14.43 2.31 2.28
N GLU A 28 14.80 1.06 2.56
CA GLU A 28 16.09 0.47 2.21
C GLU A 28 16.18 0.01 0.74
N GLY A 29 15.08 0.15 -0.03
CA GLY A 29 15.02 -0.22 -1.44
C GLY A 29 15.01 -1.73 -1.67
N MET A 30 14.62 -2.51 -0.66
CA MET A 30 14.40 -3.94 -0.77
C MET A 30 13.09 -4.26 -1.48
N LYS A 31 13.14 -5.28 -2.33
CA LYS A 31 11.95 -5.79 -3.02
C LYS A 31 11.04 -6.51 -2.03
N LEU A 32 9.76 -6.16 -2.05
CA LEU A 32 8.75 -6.90 -1.30
C LEU A 32 8.34 -8.17 -2.04
N THR A 33 8.04 -9.22 -1.28
CA THR A 33 7.46 -10.45 -1.83
C THR A 33 6.00 -10.22 -2.23
N VAL A 34 5.45 -11.12 -3.05
CA VAL A 34 4.03 -11.06 -3.45
C VAL A 34 3.12 -11.17 -2.22
N ASP A 35 3.43 -12.07 -1.29
CA ASP A 35 2.66 -12.25 -0.06
C ASP A 35 2.71 -10.99 0.83
N GLU A 36 3.85 -10.31 0.89
CA GLU A 36 3.99 -9.03 1.60
C GLU A 36 3.17 -7.92 0.98
N MET A 37 3.16 -7.84 -0.35
CA MET A 37 2.36 -6.87 -1.09
C MET A 37 0.86 -7.14 -0.89
N ASP A 38 0.44 -8.41 -0.95
CA ASP A 38 -0.94 -8.85 -0.73
C ASP A 38 -1.39 -8.59 0.71
N ASN A 39 -0.53 -8.87 1.68
CA ASN A 39 -0.77 -8.54 3.08
C ASN A 39 -0.84 -7.02 3.30
N LEU A 40 -0.06 -6.19 2.62
CA LEU A 40 -0.15 -4.73 2.73
C LEU A 40 -1.48 -4.18 2.22
N VAL A 41 -1.94 -4.63 1.05
CA VAL A 41 -3.25 -4.19 0.52
C VAL A 41 -4.41 -4.77 1.32
N SER A 42 -4.30 -6.01 1.80
CA SER A 42 -5.33 -6.68 2.60
C SER A 42 -5.41 -6.16 4.03
N ALA A 43 -4.28 -5.99 4.72
CA ALA A 43 -4.24 -5.53 6.11
C ALA A 43 -4.72 -4.09 6.25
N GLY A 44 -4.48 -3.24 5.23
CA GLY A 44 -5.09 -1.92 5.16
C GLY A 44 -6.62 -1.94 5.22
N LEU A 45 -7.28 -3.01 4.76
CA LEU A 45 -8.74 -3.15 4.80
C LEU A 45 -9.28 -3.46 6.20
N PHE A 46 -8.45 -4.00 7.11
CA PHE A 46 -8.88 -4.49 8.42
C PHE A 46 -8.30 -3.69 9.60
N ASP A 47 -7.14 -3.07 9.43
CA ASP A 47 -6.52 -2.23 10.45
C ASP A 47 -7.04 -0.78 10.35
N LYS A 48 -7.54 -0.22 11.45
CA LYS A 48 -8.09 1.14 11.51
C LYS A 48 -7.01 2.22 11.54
N GLU A 49 -5.77 1.86 11.86
CA GLU A 49 -4.65 2.81 11.90
C GLU A 49 -4.07 3.06 10.50
N ILE A 50 -4.22 2.08 9.60
CA ILE A 50 -3.92 2.22 8.18
C ILE A 50 -5.18 2.70 7.46
N VAL A 51 -5.08 3.84 6.78
CA VAL A 51 -6.20 4.38 5.99
C VAL A 51 -5.92 4.09 4.52
N PRO A 52 -6.39 2.96 3.97
CA PRO A 52 -6.27 2.70 2.55
C PRO A 52 -7.18 3.67 1.78
N HIS A 53 -6.67 4.21 0.69
CA HIS A 53 -7.53 4.78 -0.35
C HIS A 53 -7.46 3.91 -1.59
N GLU A 54 -8.59 3.33 -1.97
CA GLU A 54 -8.70 2.49 -3.15
C GLU A 54 -9.34 3.24 -4.31
N GLU A 55 -8.70 3.13 -5.46
CA GLU A 55 -9.18 3.70 -6.72
C GLU A 55 -9.10 2.62 -7.80
N TYR A 56 -10.25 2.33 -8.43
CA TYR A 56 -10.30 1.45 -9.59
C TYR A 56 -9.73 2.20 -10.80
N LEU A 57 -8.69 1.62 -11.40
CA LEU A 57 -8.06 2.17 -12.60
C LEU A 57 -8.73 1.60 -13.86
N GLU A 58 -8.93 0.29 -13.90
CA GLU A 58 -9.56 -0.43 -15.00
C GLU A 58 -10.29 -1.67 -14.48
N VAL A 59 -11.44 -1.99 -15.05
CA VAL A 59 -12.24 -3.18 -14.71
C VAL A 59 -12.52 -3.96 -15.99
N ASN A 60 -12.19 -5.25 -15.99
CA ASN A 60 -12.53 -6.20 -17.03
C ASN A 60 -13.29 -7.40 -16.43
N ASP A 61 -13.86 -8.25 -17.28
CA ASP A 61 -14.66 -9.41 -16.83
C ASP A 61 -13.88 -10.38 -15.91
N ASN A 62 -12.56 -10.45 -16.05
CA ASN A 62 -11.71 -11.41 -15.34
C ASN A 62 -10.72 -10.78 -14.35
N ASN A 63 -10.58 -9.44 -14.36
CA ASN A 63 -9.63 -8.75 -13.50
C ASN A 63 -9.96 -7.28 -13.27
N GLN A 64 -9.39 -6.71 -12.21
CA GLN A 64 -9.52 -5.32 -11.83
C GLN A 64 -8.14 -4.75 -11.51
N LYS A 65 -7.73 -3.70 -12.21
CA LYS A 65 -6.54 -2.94 -11.87
C LYS A 65 -6.89 -1.93 -10.79
N MET A 66 -6.22 -2.04 -9.67
CA MET A 66 -6.49 -1.27 -8.47
C MET A 66 -5.25 -0.47 -8.07
N ARG A 67 -5.52 0.64 -7.41
CA ARG A 67 -4.53 1.48 -6.75
C ARG A 67 -4.94 1.60 -5.29
N THR A 68 -4.03 1.22 -4.39
CA THR A 68 -4.22 1.36 -2.94
C THR A 68 -3.15 2.28 -2.38
N ILE A 69 -3.55 3.31 -1.64
CA ILE A 69 -2.62 4.18 -0.90
C ILE A 69 -2.58 3.73 0.56
N VAL A 70 -1.46 3.21 1.03
CA VAL A 70 -1.25 2.83 2.44
C VAL A 70 -0.46 3.90 3.18
N LYS A 71 -0.73 4.09 4.47
CA LYS A 71 0.07 4.94 5.35
C LYS A 71 0.96 4.05 6.22
N LEU A 72 2.27 4.23 6.13
CA LEU A 72 3.25 3.55 7.00
C LEU A 72 4.05 4.65 7.72
N HIS A 73 4.01 4.66 9.05
CA HIS A 73 4.47 5.77 9.90
C HIS A 73 3.93 7.15 9.46
N ASP A 74 4.80 8.07 9.07
CA ASP A 74 4.49 9.43 8.64
C ASP A 74 4.40 9.59 7.11
N LYS A 75 4.55 8.49 6.37
CA LYS A 75 4.61 8.47 4.91
C LYS A 75 3.43 7.72 4.29
N TYR A 76 3.17 8.02 3.03
CA TYR A 76 2.15 7.35 2.22
C TYR A 76 2.82 6.65 1.05
N PHE A 77 2.35 5.45 0.74
CA PHE A 77 2.86 4.63 -0.36
C PHE A 77 1.72 4.19 -1.27
N GLU A 78 1.93 4.32 -2.57
CA GLU A 78 1.05 3.82 -3.62
C GLU A 78 1.45 2.41 -4.00
N ILE A 79 0.48 1.49 -3.96
CA ILE A 79 0.59 0.12 -4.43
C ILE A 79 -0.36 -0.04 -5.62
N ARG A 80 0.17 -0.45 -6.76
CA ARG A 80 -0.63 -0.81 -7.95
C ARG A 80 -0.67 -2.32 -8.07
N TRP A 81 -1.86 -2.86 -8.24
CA TRP A 81 -2.06 -4.29 -8.28
C TRP A 81 -3.24 -4.66 -9.16
N THR A 82 -3.28 -5.92 -9.57
CA THR A 82 -4.38 -6.49 -10.34
C THR A 82 -5.04 -7.57 -9.52
N GLN A 83 -6.30 -7.37 -9.16
CA GLN A 83 -7.13 -8.41 -8.58
C GLN A 83 -7.69 -9.28 -9.70
N TYR A 84 -7.59 -10.60 -9.57
CA TYR A 84 -8.21 -11.54 -10.50
C TYR A 84 -9.35 -12.29 -9.82
N THR A 85 -10.38 -12.67 -10.57
CA THR A 85 -11.52 -13.42 -10.03
C THR A 85 -11.18 -14.89 -9.71
N HIS A 86 -10.19 -15.45 -10.40
CA HIS A 86 -9.86 -16.89 -10.37
C HIS A 86 -8.38 -17.20 -10.19
N LYS A 87 -7.59 -16.19 -9.82
CA LYS A 87 -6.14 -16.29 -9.63
C LYS A 87 -5.71 -15.33 -8.53
N ASP A 88 -4.50 -15.55 -8.03
CA ASP A 88 -3.86 -14.67 -7.05
C ASP A 88 -3.65 -13.26 -7.62
N SER A 89 -3.57 -12.29 -6.71
CA SER A 89 -3.27 -10.89 -7.02
C SER A 89 -1.91 -10.75 -7.71
N GLU A 90 -1.81 -9.87 -8.70
CA GLU A 90 -0.54 -9.53 -9.35
C GLU A 90 -0.05 -8.13 -8.97
N PHE A 91 1.22 -8.04 -8.58
CA PHE A 91 1.88 -6.79 -8.20
C PHE A 91 2.99 -6.47 -9.20
N PRO A 92 2.71 -5.66 -10.24
CA PRO A 92 3.67 -5.39 -11.30
C PRO A 92 4.84 -4.50 -10.88
N ASN A 93 4.71 -3.70 -9.82
CA ASN A 93 5.72 -2.76 -9.34
C ASN A 93 5.79 -2.74 -7.82
N ASP A 94 6.94 -2.37 -7.27
CA ASP A 94 7.13 -2.11 -5.84
C ASP A 94 6.37 -0.84 -5.39
N PRO A 95 6.09 -0.68 -4.08
CA PRO A 95 5.41 0.50 -3.55
C PRO A 95 6.19 1.79 -3.80
N VAL A 96 5.48 2.87 -4.12
CA VAL A 96 6.09 4.18 -4.40
C VAL A 96 5.65 5.21 -3.37
N GLU A 97 6.58 5.94 -2.75
CA GLU A 97 6.24 7.03 -1.83
C GLU A 97 5.45 8.12 -2.56
N VAL A 98 4.28 8.48 -2.03
CA VAL A 98 3.41 9.52 -2.55
C VAL A 98 3.10 10.58 -1.50
N ARG A 99 2.70 11.76 -1.96
CA ARG A 99 2.26 12.86 -1.09
C ARG A 99 0.86 13.29 -1.46
N LYS A 100 0.01 13.49 -0.45
CA LYS A 100 -1.33 14.03 -0.65
C LYS A 100 -1.22 15.45 -1.23
N LYS A 101 -1.74 15.66 -2.43
CA LYS A 101 -1.85 17.01 -2.99
C LYS A 101 -2.97 17.76 -2.25
N PRO A 102 -2.75 18.99 -1.77
CA PRO A 102 -3.83 19.81 -1.24
C PRO A 102 -4.83 20.12 -2.36
N LYS A 103 -6.13 20.00 -2.06
CA LYS A 103 -7.20 20.37 -3.00
C LYS A 103 -7.40 21.89 -2.87
N ILE A 104 -7.03 22.64 -3.91
CA ILE A 104 -7.34 24.07 -3.99
C ILE A 104 -8.82 24.17 -4.38
N ILE A 105 -9.63 24.82 -3.55
CA ILE A 105 -11.05 25.11 -3.85
C ILE A 105 -11.09 26.56 -4.35
N ASP A 106 -11.25 26.74 -5.67
CA ASP A 106 -11.38 28.08 -6.29
C ASP A 106 -12.83 28.58 -6.38
N ASP A 107 -13.82 27.67 -6.31
CA ASP A 107 -15.23 28.02 -6.46
C ASP A 107 -15.86 28.44 -5.13
N TRP A 108 -15.67 29.70 -4.77
CA TRP A 108 -16.44 30.37 -3.72
C TRP A 108 -17.81 30.76 -4.27
N ILE A 109 -18.87 30.12 -3.78
CA ILE A 109 -20.25 30.48 -4.13
C ILE A 109 -20.72 31.56 -3.13
N PRO A 110 -21.29 32.69 -3.61
CA PRO A 110 -21.81 33.71 -2.71
C PRO A 110 -23.00 33.18 -1.91
N VAL A 111 -23.03 33.49 -0.61
CA VAL A 111 -24.18 33.23 0.25
C VAL A 111 -25.25 34.27 -0.08
N GLU A 112 -26.32 33.85 -0.77
CA GLU A 112 -27.50 34.70 -0.95
C GLU A 112 -28.11 35.01 0.43
N LYS A 113 -28.41 36.31 0.66
CA LYS A 113 -29.00 36.84 1.90
C LYS A 113 -30.51 36.80 1.87
#